data_AF-A0AAE0D6B6-F1
#
_entry.id   AF-A0AAE0D6B6-F1
#
_cell.length_a   1.000
_cell.length_b   1.000
_cell.length_c   1.000
_cell.angle_alpha   90.00
_cell.angle_beta   90.00
_cell.angle_gamma   90.00
#
_symmetry.space_group_name_H-M   'P 1'
#
loop_
_entity.id
_entity.type
_entity.pdbx_description
1 polymer ?
#
loop_
_entity_poly.entity_id
_entity_poly.type
_entity_poly.pdbx_seq_one_letter_code
_entity_poly.pdbx_strand_id
1 'polypeptide(L)'
;MVGKRYLWIDSLCINQDDETDWGTESARMYEVFKNAYCTIAATSARNSNEGFLNGPVIVPDPNSWREKFKADFQDAVENGVLNSRAWVLQERTLSRRILHFTEKQLFLECGKGVCWGPFGFLTK
;
A
#
# COMPACT_ATOMS: atom_id res chain seq x y z
N MET A 1 16.52 -3.46 1.23
CA MET A 1 15.93 -3.02 -0.06
C MET A 1 15.39 -4.24 -0.80
N VAL A 2 14.27 -4.13 -1.51
CA VAL A 2 13.53 -5.26 -2.11
C VAL A 2 14.18 -5.79 -3.42
N GLY A 3 15.36 -5.29 -3.80
CA GLY A 3 16.14 -5.80 -4.94
C GLY A 3 15.45 -5.69 -6.29
N LYS A 4 14.55 -4.72 -6.47
CA LYS A 4 13.81 -4.49 -7.72
C LYS A 4 14.36 -3.27 -8.45
N ARG A 5 14.41 -3.39 -9.78
CA ARG A 5 14.97 -2.36 -10.69
C ARG A 5 13.92 -1.42 -11.29
N TYR A 6 12.64 -1.81 -11.21
CA TYR A 6 11.55 -1.09 -11.85
C TYR A 6 10.54 -0.65 -10.80
N LEU A 7 10.07 0.57 -10.97
CA LEU A 7 9.02 1.21 -10.19
C LEU A 7 7.98 1.73 -11.17
N TRP A 8 6.71 1.50 -10.89
CA TRP A 8 5.59 2.02 -11.68
C TRP A 8 4.83 3.03 -10.83
N ILE A 9 4.62 4.22 -11.39
CA ILE A 9 3.80 5.30 -10.83
C ILE A 9 2.99 5.85 -12.00
N ASP A 10 1.68 5.93 -11.85
CA ASP A 10 0.74 6.39 -12.89
C ASP A 10 1.19 7.68 -13.59
N SER A 11 1.54 8.71 -12.81
CA SER A 11 1.99 10.03 -13.26
C SER A 11 3.34 10.03 -13.98
N LEU A 12 4.12 8.95 -13.90
CA LEU A 12 5.40 8.81 -14.60
C LEU A 12 5.37 7.80 -15.74
N CYS A 13 4.44 6.83 -15.68
CA CYS A 13 4.39 5.70 -16.59
C CYS A 13 3.25 5.78 -17.62
N ILE A 14 2.32 6.71 -17.44
CA ILE A 14 1.23 7.01 -18.38
C ILE A 14 1.43 8.42 -18.91
N ASN A 15 1.34 8.62 -20.22
CA ASN A 15 1.37 9.96 -20.80
C ASN A 15 0.07 10.70 -20.44
N GLN A 16 0.17 11.69 -19.56
CA GLN A 16 -0.99 12.44 -19.07
C GLN A 16 -1.59 13.37 -20.14
N ASP A 17 -0.81 13.72 -21.16
CA ASP A 17 -1.22 14.64 -22.24
C ASP A 17 -1.82 13.91 -23.45
N ASP A 18 -1.87 12.58 -23.43
CA ASP A 18 -2.43 11.75 -24.51
C ASP A 18 -3.60 10.92 -24.01
N GLU A 19 -4.82 11.32 -24.38
CA GLU A 19 -6.06 10.63 -23.97
C GLU A 19 -6.12 9.18 -24.47
N THR A 20 -5.48 8.85 -25.60
CA THR A 20 -5.48 7.49 -26.15
C THR A 20 -4.54 6.58 -25.34
N ASP A 21 -3.35 7.09 -25.02
CA ASP A 21 -2.40 6.39 -24.13
C ASP A 21 -3.01 6.24 -22.73
N TRP A 22 -3.60 7.30 -22.19
CA TRP A 22 -4.28 7.27 -20.91
C TRP A 22 -5.39 6.23 -20.88
N GLY A 23 -6.25 6.19 -21.90
CA GLY A 23 -7.34 5.21 -21.99
C GLY A 23 -6.82 3.77 -22.07
N THR A 24 -5.70 3.56 -22.75
CA THR A 24 -5.07 2.24 -22.89
C THR A 24 -4.44 1.78 -21.58
N GLU A 25 -3.61 2.61 -20.95
CA GLU A 25 -2.84 2.24 -19.78
C GLU A 25 -3.69 2.25 -18.49
N SER A 26 -4.65 3.17 -18.36
CA SER A 26 -5.60 3.18 -17.23
C SER A 26 -6.45 1.90 -17.21
N ALA A 27 -6.88 1.41 -18.38
CA ALA A 27 -7.60 0.14 -18.50
C ALA A 27 -6.74 -1.07 -18.12
N ARG A 28 -5.41 -0.95 -18.15
CA ARG A 28 -4.44 -2.01 -17.83
C ARG A 28 -3.87 -1.91 -16.42
N MET A 29 -4.24 -0.90 -15.64
CA MET A 29 -3.81 -0.76 -14.23
C MET A 29 -4.05 -2.04 -13.42
N TYR A 30 -5.12 -2.78 -13.73
CA TYR A 30 -5.41 -4.04 -13.07
C TYR A 30 -4.28 -5.09 -13.25
N GLU A 31 -3.66 -5.15 -14.43
CA GLU A 31 -2.55 -6.06 -14.72
C GLU A 31 -1.30 -5.63 -13.97
N VAL A 32 -1.07 -4.32 -13.87
CA VAL A 32 0.07 -3.74 -13.17
C VAL A 32 0.02 -4.15 -11.69
N PHE A 33 -1.07 -3.82 -10.97
CA PHE A 33 -1.17 -4.14 -9.54
C PHE A 33 -1.20 -5.65 -9.28
N LYS A 34 -1.88 -6.43 -10.12
CA LYS A 34 -1.96 -7.90 -9.98
C LYS A 34 -0.61 -8.60 -10.14
N ASN A 35 0.27 -8.06 -10.97
CA ASN A 35 1.58 -8.66 -11.30
C ASN A 35 2.75 -7.95 -10.63
N ALA A 36 2.52 -6.82 -9.95
CA ALA A 36 3.52 -6.15 -9.13
C ALA A 36 4.06 -7.11 -8.07
N TYR A 37 5.39 -7.07 -7.86
CA TYR A 37 6.01 -7.86 -6.80
C TYR A 37 5.53 -7.41 -5.41
N CYS A 38 5.40 -6.10 -5.23
CA CYS A 38 4.90 -5.44 -4.04
C CYS A 38 4.40 -4.05 -4.43
N THR A 39 3.29 -3.62 -3.83
CA THR A 39 2.77 -2.26 -3.94
C THR A 39 3.16 -1.48 -2.70
N ILE A 40 3.63 -0.25 -2.87
CA ILE A 40 3.99 0.65 -1.78
C ILE A 40 2.83 1.61 -1.59
N ALA A 41 2.18 1.56 -0.43
CA ALA A 41 1.10 2.47 -0.09
C ALA A 41 1.62 3.55 0.86
N ALA A 42 1.60 4.81 0.40
CA ALA A 42 1.94 5.99 1.20
C ALA A 42 0.79 6.37 2.14
N THR A 43 0.41 5.46 3.02
CA THR A 43 -0.80 5.56 3.85
C THR A 43 -0.82 6.77 4.79
N SER A 44 0.34 7.25 5.23
CA SER A 44 0.47 8.46 6.06
C SER A 44 0.40 9.78 5.30
N ALA A 45 0.51 9.76 3.96
CA ALA A 45 0.47 10.98 3.15
C ALA A 45 -0.97 11.26 2.71
N ARG A 46 -1.41 12.51 2.82
CA ARG A 46 -2.75 12.91 2.38
C ARG A 46 -2.85 13.08 0.86
N ASN A 47 -1.74 13.43 0.23
CA ASN A 47 -1.63 13.66 -1.21
C ASN A 47 -0.17 13.54 -1.66
N SER A 48 0.07 13.65 -2.97
CA SER A 48 1.40 13.49 -3.58
C SER A 48 2.40 14.61 -3.26
N ASN A 49 1.98 15.72 -2.65
CA ASN A 49 2.88 16.79 -2.22
C ASN A 49 3.45 16.56 -0.81
N GLU A 50 3.02 15.50 -0.12
CA GLU A 50 3.47 15.15 1.23
C GLU A 50 4.42 13.95 1.20
N GLY A 51 5.45 13.99 2.06
CA GLY A 51 6.35 12.85 2.26
C GLY A 51 5.77 11.84 3.26
N PHE A 52 6.04 10.55 3.05
CA PHE A 52 5.61 9.45 3.94
C PHE A 52 6.77 8.70 4.61
N LEU A 53 8.01 9.16 4.39
CA LEU A 53 9.24 8.53 4.92
C LEU A 53 9.80 9.26 6.15
N ASN A 54 8.94 10.02 6.84
CA ASN A 54 9.34 10.87 7.96
C ASN A 54 9.30 10.06 9.26
N GLY A 55 10.48 9.62 9.72
CA GLY A 55 10.66 9.04 11.06
C GLY A 55 11.04 7.57 11.09
N PRO A 56 11.44 7.05 12.27
CA PRO A 56 11.82 5.66 12.44
C PRO A 56 10.59 4.76 12.24
N VAL A 57 10.73 3.77 11.37
CA VAL A 57 9.75 2.68 11.27
C VAL A 57 9.79 1.88 12.56
N ILE A 58 8.72 1.96 13.35
CA ILE A 58 8.54 1.08 14.49
C ILE A 58 8.03 -0.25 13.95
N VAL A 59 8.82 -1.31 14.14
CA VAL A 59 8.33 -2.68 14.00
C VAL A 59 7.71 -3.05 15.34
N PRO A 60 6.37 -3.18 15.44
CA PRO A 60 5.73 -3.51 16.70
C PRO A 60 6.22 -4.86 17.22
N ASP A 61 6.35 -4.98 18.55
CA ASP A 61 6.71 -6.22 19.21
C ASP A 61 5.72 -7.34 18.78
N PRO A 62 6.21 -8.49 18.27
CA PRO A 62 5.41 -9.68 17.98
C PRO A 62 4.67 -10.26 19.18
N ASN A 63 4.88 -9.74 20.40
CA ASN A 63 4.13 -10.09 21.60
C ASN A 63 3.23 -8.96 22.10
N SER A 64 3.30 -7.77 21.47
CA SER A 64 2.35 -6.69 21.75
C SER A 64 0.94 -7.12 21.33
N TRP A 65 -0.02 -6.83 22.20
CA TRP A 65 -1.42 -7.25 22.15
C TRP A 65 -1.99 -7.25 20.72
N ARG A 66 -2.44 -8.42 20.26
CA ARG A 66 -3.01 -8.68 18.94
C ARG A 66 -4.18 -7.74 18.61
N GLU A 67 -4.95 -7.38 19.62
CA GLU A 67 -6.07 -6.45 19.56
C GLU A 67 -5.60 -5.04 19.22
N LYS A 68 -4.50 -4.58 19.83
CA LYS A 68 -3.92 -3.26 19.54
C LYS A 68 -3.40 -3.21 18.10
N PHE A 69 -2.71 -4.25 17.64
CA PHE A 69 -2.25 -4.30 16.26
C PHE A 69 -3.42 -4.27 15.26
N LYS A 70 -4.51 -5.00 15.55
CA LYS A 70 -5.74 -4.96 14.74
C LYS A 70 -6.35 -3.55 14.73
N ALA A 71 -6.48 -2.92 15.89
CA ALA A 71 -7.03 -1.57 16.02
C ALA A 71 -6.16 -0.53 15.28
N ASP A 72 -4.84 -0.60 15.43
CA ASP A 72 -3.91 0.30 14.75
C ASP A 72 -3.99 0.11 13.22
N PHE A 73 -4.15 -1.12 12.72
CA PHE A 73 -4.34 -1.39 11.30
C PHE A 73 -5.66 -0.81 10.79
N GLN A 74 -6.75 -1.02 11.52
CA GLN A 74 -8.06 -0.51 11.16
C GLN A 74 -8.06 1.03 11.10
N ASP A 75 -7.49 1.69 12.09
CA ASP A 75 -7.40 3.14 12.16
C ASP A 75 -6.50 3.72 11.06
N ALA A 76 -5.27 3.23 10.95
CA ALA A 76 -4.28 3.81 10.06
C ALA A 76 -4.49 3.42 8.59
N VAL A 77 -4.93 2.18 8.33
CA VAL A 77 -5.08 1.66 6.96
C VAL A 77 -6.53 1.67 6.54
N GLU A 78 -7.42 0.92 7.19
CA GLU A 78 -8.80 0.72 6.71
C GLU A 78 -9.59 2.01 6.65
N ASN A 79 -9.54 2.80 7.72
CA ASN A 79 -10.18 4.11 7.85
C ASN A 79 -9.30 5.27 7.35
N GLY A 80 -8.09 4.97 6.88
CA GLY A 80 -7.12 5.95 6.43
C GLY A 80 -7.59 6.72 5.19
N VAL A 81 -7.12 7.96 5.06
CA VAL A 81 -7.48 8.88 3.96
C VAL A 81 -7.21 8.25 2.59
N LEU A 82 -6.14 7.45 2.47
CA LEU A 82 -5.79 6.76 1.23
C LEU A 82 -6.95 5.90 0.71
N ASN A 83 -7.65 5.16 1.57
CA ASN A 83 -8.75 4.27 1.16
C ASN A 83 -10.04 5.01 0.78
N SER A 84 -10.15 6.31 1.05
CA SER A 84 -11.29 7.12 0.59
C SER A 84 -11.19 7.49 -0.90
N ARG A 85 -10.04 7.25 -1.54
CA ARG A 85 -9.79 7.58 -2.95
C ARG A 85 -10.31 6.45 -3.86
N ALA A 86 -11.06 6.82 -4.89
CA ALA A 86 -11.72 5.86 -5.79
C ALA A 86 -10.77 4.81 -6.39
N TRP A 87 -9.58 5.23 -6.82
CA TRP A 87 -8.61 4.34 -7.45
C TRP A 87 -7.98 3.32 -6.48
N VAL A 88 -7.90 3.65 -5.19
CA VAL A 88 -7.20 2.84 -4.18
C VAL A 88 -7.87 1.48 -3.97
N LEU A 89 -9.17 1.35 -4.27
CA LEU A 89 -9.83 0.04 -4.25
C LEU A 89 -9.17 -0.95 -5.21
N GLN A 90 -8.85 -0.54 -6.44
CA GLN A 90 -8.19 -1.40 -7.42
C GLN A 90 -6.76 -1.71 -6.98
N GLU A 91 -6.03 -0.69 -6.50
CA GLU A 91 -4.66 -0.83 -6.02
C GLU A 91 -4.58 -1.85 -4.88
N ARG A 92 -5.46 -1.74 -3.89
CA ARG A 92 -5.45 -2.59 -2.69
C ARG A 92 -5.98 -4.00 -2.95
N THR A 93 -7.03 -4.13 -3.76
CA THR A 93 -7.68 -5.43 -3.98
C THR A 93 -6.84 -6.32 -4.90
N LEU A 94 -6.17 -5.75 -5.89
CA LEU A 94 -5.45 -6.52 -6.91
C LEU A 94 -4.02 -6.84 -6.52
N SER A 95 -3.41 -6.01 -5.66
CA SER A 95 -2.05 -6.23 -5.21
C SER A 95 -1.93 -7.48 -4.33
N ARG A 96 -0.97 -8.36 -4.68
CA ARG A 96 -0.73 -9.59 -3.89
C ARG A 96 -0.06 -9.31 -2.54
N ARG A 97 0.71 -8.23 -2.48
CA ARG A 97 1.49 -7.77 -1.32
C ARG A 97 1.51 -6.25 -1.33
N ILE A 98 1.18 -5.64 -0.19
CA ILE A 98 1.15 -4.19 -0.02
C ILE A 98 1.91 -3.84 1.24
N LEU A 99 2.86 -2.91 1.11
CA LEU A 99 3.55 -2.33 2.25
C LEU A 99 2.95 -0.96 2.55
N HIS A 100 2.21 -0.86 3.65
CA HIS A 100 1.61 0.39 4.12
C HIS A 100 2.60 1.14 4.98
N PHE A 101 2.97 2.34 4.52
CA PHE A 101 3.72 3.31 5.29
C PHE A 101 2.73 4.19 6.05
N THR A 102 2.51 3.88 7.33
CA THR A 102 1.68 4.70 8.23
C THR A 102 2.57 5.60 9.08
N GLU A 103 1.97 6.55 9.79
CA GLU A 103 2.72 7.50 10.64
C GLU A 103 3.49 6.81 11.78
N LYS A 104 2.99 5.66 12.26
CA LYS A 104 3.50 5.00 13.47
C LYS A 104 4.30 3.74 13.16
N GLN A 105 3.88 2.96 12.17
CA GLN A 105 4.46 1.64 11.88
C GLN A 105 4.22 1.18 10.44
N LEU A 106 4.91 0.12 10.02
CA LEU A 106 4.66 -0.53 8.74
C LEU A 106 3.69 -1.71 8.89
N PHE A 107 2.77 -1.83 7.95
CA PHE A 107 1.94 -3.02 7.80
C PHE A 107 2.21 -3.70 6.46
N LEU A 108 2.42 -5.02 6.50
CA LEU A 108 2.50 -5.83 5.29
C LEU A 108 1.18 -6.57 5.10
N GLU A 109 0.34 -6.08 4.19
CA GLU A 109 -0.89 -6.74 3.80
C GLU A 109 -0.61 -7.74 2.67
N CYS A 110 -1.15 -8.95 2.78
CA CYS A 110 -1.12 -9.96 1.72
C CYS A 110 -2.51 -10.58 1.55
N GLY A 111 -2.72 -11.35 0.48
CA GLY A 111 -4.03 -11.97 0.20
C GLY A 111 -4.59 -12.88 1.32
N LYS A 112 -3.79 -13.27 2.32
CA LYS A 112 -4.23 -14.06 3.48
C LYS A 112 -4.50 -13.23 4.74
N GLY A 113 -4.18 -11.94 4.73
CA GLY A 113 -4.25 -11.08 5.92
C GLY A 113 -3.06 -10.14 6.08
N VAL A 114 -2.97 -9.50 7.25
CA VAL A 114 -1.93 -8.54 7.59
C VAL A 114 -0.85 -9.23 8.42
N CYS A 115 0.41 -9.11 8.01
CA CYS A 115 1.54 -9.71 8.70
C CYS A 115 1.98 -8.83 9.87
N TRP A 116 2.16 -9.44 11.03
CA TRP A 116 2.71 -8.84 12.24
C TRP A 116 3.89 -9.73 12.66
N GLY A 117 5.09 -9.36 12.18
CA GLY A 117 6.32 -10.12 12.43
C GLY A 117 6.52 -11.39 11.57
N PRO A 118 7.62 -12.13 11.80
CA PRO A 118 8.03 -13.28 10.98
C PRO A 118 7.13 -14.52 11.08
N PHE A 119 6.17 -14.56 12.02
CA PHE A 119 5.40 -15.78 12.33
C PHE A 119 3.88 -15.59 12.47
N GLY A 120 3.34 -14.36 12.36
CA GLY A 120 1.94 -14.07 12.66
C GLY A 120 1.16 -13.39 11.53
N PHE A 121 -0.07 -13.85 11.28
CA PHE A 121 -1.04 -13.21 10.39
C PHE A 121 -2.31 -12.83 11.16
N LEU A 122 -2.80 -11.62 10.96
CA LEU A 122 -4.21 -11.28 11.19
C LEU A 122 -5.00 -11.56 9.91
N THR A 123 -5.84 -12.58 9.94
CA THR A 123 -6.83 -12.80 8.87
C THR A 123 -7.83 -11.65 8.87
N LYS A 124 -8.20 -11.19 7.68
CA LYS A 124 -9.32 -10.28 7.48
C LYS A 124 -10.62 -10.93 7.93
#